data_AF-A0A8T2VII6-F1
#
_entry.id   AF-A0A8T2VII6-F1
#
_cell.length_a   1.000
_cell.length_b   1.000
_cell.length_c   1.000
_cell.angle_alpha   90.00
_cell.angle_beta   90.00
_cell.angle_gamma   90.00
#
_symmetry.space_group_name_H-M   'P 1'
#
loop_
_entity.id
_entity.type
_entity.pdbx_description
1 polymer ?
#
loop_
_entity_poly.entity_id
_entity_poly.type
_entity_poly.pdbx_seq_one_letter_code
_entity_poly.pdbx_strand_id
1 'polypeptide(L)'
;MAERDAAGLPYTDKDHIQLLQQEYESAAVHGGREAVEKCFNLTWALVHSYQKHDASRGLELISALLTSDAAETRELLYLRAVAQFRLRHYLDSRNTLKSLLEQYPDFRQAQALLDAVEHEVVKDGLIGVGAGAAIIGIVASIAVAAMKKR
;
A
#
# COMPACT_ATOMS: atom_id res chain seq x y z
N MET A 1 14.46 10.14 9.50
CA MET A 1 14.16 8.72 9.80
C MET A 1 12.65 8.58 9.62
N ALA A 2 12.19 8.05 8.49
CA ALA A 2 10.76 7.98 8.20
C ALA A 2 10.09 7.05 9.23
N GLU A 3 9.16 7.60 10.01
CA GLU A 3 8.34 6.82 10.92
C GLU A 3 7.55 5.81 10.08
N ARG A 4 7.62 4.53 10.46
CA ARG A 4 6.93 3.44 9.77
C ARG A 4 5.72 3.05 10.59
N ASP A 5 4.59 2.83 9.93
CA ASP A 5 3.37 2.40 10.60
C ASP A 5 3.36 0.90 10.92
N ALA A 6 2.24 0.40 11.46
CA ALA A 6 2.05 -1.02 11.77
C ALA A 6 2.17 -1.95 10.55
N ALA A 7 2.01 -1.43 9.33
CA ALA A 7 2.20 -2.15 8.07
C ALA A 7 3.61 -1.93 7.47
N GLY A 8 4.51 -1.24 8.18
CA GLY A 8 5.86 -0.93 7.73
C GLY A 8 5.92 0.13 6.61
N LEU A 9 4.82 0.81 6.31
CA LEU A 9 4.72 1.84 5.28
C LEU A 9 5.32 3.15 5.77
N PRO A 10 6.00 3.92 4.90
CA PRO A 10 6.52 5.21 5.28
C PRO A 10 5.38 6.20 5.58
N TYR A 11 5.73 7.23 6.35
CA TYR A 11 4.84 8.32 6.74
C TYR A 11 5.35 9.66 6.19
N THR A 12 4.40 10.53 5.80
CA THR A 12 4.65 11.92 5.42
C THR A 12 3.83 12.87 6.29
N ASP A 13 4.49 13.89 6.85
CA ASP A 13 3.84 14.92 7.65
C ASP A 13 3.06 15.93 6.79
N LYS A 14 2.17 16.68 7.45
CA LYS A 14 1.28 17.62 6.79
C LYS A 14 2.01 18.80 6.14
N ASP A 15 3.11 19.27 6.74
CA ASP A 15 3.85 20.44 6.25
C ASP A 15 4.57 20.09 4.95
N HIS A 16 5.11 18.88 4.86
CA HIS A 16 5.69 18.35 3.62
C HIS A 16 4.64 18.16 2.52
N ILE A 17 3.44 17.66 2.84
CA ILE A 17 2.34 17.58 1.87
C ILE A 17 1.97 18.98 1.34
N GLN A 18 1.92 19.99 2.21
CA GLN A 18 1.65 21.38 1.79
C GLN A 18 2.73 21.95 0.90
N LEU A 19 4.01 21.66 1.19
CA LEU A 19 5.12 22.05 0.32
C LEU A 19 4.97 21.45 -1.09
N LEU A 20 4.77 20.13 -1.17
CA LEU A 20 4.62 19.43 -2.45
C LEU A 20 3.36 19.88 -3.21
N GLN A 21 2.31 20.26 -2.49
CA GLN A 21 1.10 20.85 -3.08
C GLN A 21 1.43 22.14 -3.82
N GLN A 22 2.18 23.05 -3.19
CA GLN A 22 2.58 24.33 -3.78
C GLN A 22 3.49 24.12 -5.01
N GLU A 23 4.42 23.17 -4.92
CA GLU A 23 5.29 22.80 -6.05
C GLU A 23 4.48 22.26 -7.24
N TYR A 24 3.52 21.37 -6.98
CA TYR A 24 2.64 20.83 -8.00
C TYR A 24 1.78 21.93 -8.63
N GLU A 25 1.16 22.79 -7.83
CA GLU A 25 0.34 23.90 -8.34
C GLU A 25 1.14 24.84 -9.25
N SER A 26 2.38 25.17 -8.86
CA SER A 26 3.28 26.02 -9.64
C SER A 26 3.69 25.37 -10.97
N ALA A 27 4.00 24.06 -10.95
CA ALA A 27 4.36 23.31 -12.14
C ALA A 27 3.16 23.07 -13.07
N ALA A 28 1.96 22.85 -12.51
CA ALA A 28 0.74 22.56 -13.25
C ALA A 28 0.31 23.71 -14.16
N VAL A 29 0.69 24.97 -13.86
CA VAL A 29 0.45 26.14 -14.72
C VAL A 29 1.08 25.97 -16.10
N HIS A 30 2.25 25.36 -16.17
CA HIS A 30 3.02 25.18 -17.40
C HIS A 30 2.81 23.79 -18.02
N GLY A 31 2.30 22.84 -17.23
CA GLY A 31 2.06 21.46 -17.65
C GLY A 31 3.36 20.71 -17.99
N GLY A 32 3.22 19.70 -18.84
CA GLY A 32 4.37 18.91 -19.32
C GLY A 32 5.00 18.00 -18.26
N ARG A 33 6.26 17.62 -18.50
CA ARG A 33 6.95 16.59 -17.71
C ARG A 33 7.15 16.99 -16.26
N GLU A 34 7.43 18.26 -15.99
CA GLU A 34 7.63 18.78 -14.64
C GLU A 34 6.35 18.68 -13.81
N ALA A 35 5.19 19.04 -14.40
CA ALA A 35 3.90 18.89 -13.73
C ALA A 35 3.59 17.42 -13.38
N VAL A 36 3.92 16.48 -14.28
CA VAL A 36 3.75 15.03 -14.04
C VAL A 36 4.66 14.56 -12.91
N GLU A 37 5.92 14.99 -12.88
CA GLU A 37 6.87 14.65 -11.81
C GLU A 37 6.40 15.18 -10.45
N LYS A 38 5.99 16.44 -10.38
CA LYS A 38 5.46 17.03 -9.15
C LYS A 38 4.14 16.39 -8.71
N CYS A 39 3.28 16.01 -9.65
CA CYS A 39 2.07 15.25 -9.38
C CYS A 39 2.41 13.89 -8.74
N PHE A 40 3.42 13.19 -9.25
CA PHE A 40 3.88 11.92 -8.70
C PHE A 40 4.41 12.08 -7.27
N ASN A 41 5.24 13.10 -7.02
CA ASN A 41 5.78 13.37 -5.68
C ASN A 41 4.66 13.69 -4.68
N LEU A 42 3.72 14.55 -5.06
CA LEU A 42 2.54 14.87 -4.24
C LEU A 42 1.69 13.62 -3.98
N THR A 43 1.45 12.82 -5.01
CA THR A 43 0.70 11.56 -4.91
C THR A 43 1.35 10.61 -3.89
N TRP A 44 2.67 10.44 -3.96
CA TRP A 44 3.41 9.64 -3.01
C TRP A 44 3.22 10.15 -1.58
N ALA A 45 3.33 11.45 -1.35
CA ALA A 45 3.17 12.04 -0.02
C ALA A 45 1.75 11.84 0.53
N LEU A 46 0.73 12.04 -0.31
CA LEU A 46 -0.68 11.90 0.05
C LEU A 46 -1.04 10.48 0.49
N VAL A 47 -0.62 9.45 -0.25
CA VAL A 47 -0.94 8.05 0.10
C VAL A 47 -0.19 7.56 1.34
N HIS A 48 0.89 8.25 1.71
CA HIS A 48 1.67 7.99 2.93
C HIS A 48 1.29 8.92 4.11
N SER A 49 0.18 9.66 4.00
CA SER A 49 -0.42 10.36 5.14
C SER A 49 -1.26 9.42 6.02
N TYR A 50 -1.44 9.76 7.30
CA TYR A 50 -2.40 9.07 8.19
C TYR A 50 -3.85 9.48 7.92
N GLN A 51 -4.08 10.56 7.18
CA GLN A 51 -5.42 11.08 6.93
C GLN A 51 -6.06 10.33 5.75
N LYS A 52 -7.24 9.75 5.97
CA LYS A 52 -8.01 9.08 4.90
C LYS A 52 -8.35 10.02 3.73
N HIS A 53 -8.59 11.29 4.03
CA HIS A 53 -8.84 12.31 3.01
C HIS A 53 -7.65 12.44 2.05
N ASP A 54 -6.43 12.46 2.57
CA ASP A 54 -5.21 12.55 1.75
C ASP A 54 -5.05 11.29 0.88
N ALA A 55 -5.29 10.10 1.45
CA ALA A 55 -5.25 8.85 0.69
C ALA A 55 -6.29 8.81 -0.45
N SER A 56 -7.50 9.33 -0.21
CA SER A 56 -8.54 9.46 -1.25
C SER A 56 -8.09 10.38 -2.38
N ARG A 57 -7.53 11.54 -2.04
CA ARG A 57 -7.01 12.50 -3.00
C ARG A 57 -5.82 11.94 -3.79
N GLY A 58 -4.95 11.18 -3.12
CA GLY A 58 -3.86 10.45 -3.79
C GLY A 58 -4.39 9.44 -4.79
N LEU A 59 -5.45 8.70 -4.46
CA LEU A 59 -6.08 7.74 -5.38
C LEU A 59 -6.69 8.41 -6.63
N GLU A 60 -7.27 9.60 -6.46
CA GLU A 60 -7.76 10.42 -7.59
C GLU A 60 -6.61 10.85 -8.51
N LEU A 61 -5.50 11.36 -7.95
CA LEU A 61 -4.32 11.74 -8.73
C LEU A 61 -3.70 10.54 -9.45
N ILE A 62 -3.64 9.36 -8.81
CA ILE A 62 -3.17 8.12 -9.43
C ILE A 62 -4.04 7.78 -10.64
N SER A 63 -5.36 7.86 -10.49
CA SER A 63 -6.29 7.55 -11.58
C SER A 63 -6.13 8.53 -12.75
N ALA A 64 -5.91 9.81 -12.46
CA ALA A 64 -5.60 10.81 -13.48
C ALA A 64 -4.27 10.50 -14.20
N LEU A 65 -3.21 10.16 -13.45
CA LEU A 65 -1.91 9.79 -13.99
C LEU A 65 -2.00 8.56 -14.91
N LEU A 66 -2.77 7.54 -14.53
CA LEU A 66 -3.01 6.34 -15.34
C LEU A 66 -3.80 6.60 -16.63
N THR A 67 -4.58 7.69 -16.67
CA THR A 67 -5.42 8.04 -17.84
C THR A 67 -4.67 8.95 -18.81
N SER A 68 -3.78 9.81 -18.30
CA SER A 68 -2.78 10.50 -19.12
C SER A 68 -1.78 9.48 -19.66
N ASP A 69 -1.16 9.72 -20.83
CA ASP A 69 -0.14 8.86 -21.49
C ASP A 69 1.09 8.44 -20.63
N ALA A 70 1.08 8.68 -19.31
CA ALA A 70 1.95 8.00 -18.38
C ALA A 70 1.57 6.52 -18.33
N ALA A 71 2.45 5.68 -18.90
CA ALA A 71 2.31 4.24 -18.85
C ALA A 71 2.05 3.74 -17.43
N GLU A 72 1.22 2.69 -17.30
CA GLU A 72 1.04 1.94 -16.06
C GLU A 72 2.42 1.46 -15.55
N THR A 73 2.98 2.19 -14.58
CA THR A 73 4.25 1.82 -13.97
C THR A 73 4.02 0.96 -12.74
N ARG A 74 4.97 0.07 -12.45
CA ARG A 74 4.96 -0.75 -11.23
C ARG A 74 4.85 0.13 -9.97
N GLU A 75 5.54 1.28 -9.94
CA GLU A 75 5.47 2.22 -8.82
C GLU A 75 4.06 2.82 -8.67
N LEU A 76 3.40 3.20 -9.76
CA LEU A 76 2.05 3.79 -9.70
C LEU A 76 0.99 2.76 -9.28
N LEU A 77 1.09 1.52 -9.76
CA LEU A 77 0.27 0.40 -9.30
C LEU A 77 0.49 0.09 -7.81
N TYR A 78 1.74 0.15 -7.35
CA TYR A 78 2.04 0.00 -5.92
C TYR A 78 1.41 1.12 -5.09
N LEU A 79 1.53 2.39 -5.50
CA LEU A 79 0.89 3.52 -4.81
C LEU A 79 -0.64 3.41 -4.79
N ARG A 80 -1.25 2.85 -5.84
CA ARG A 80 -2.69 2.56 -5.89
C ARG A 80 -3.08 1.59 -4.78
N ALA A 81 -2.33 0.50 -4.63
CA ALA A 81 -2.55 -0.48 -3.57
C ALA A 81 -2.36 0.14 -2.17
N VAL A 82 -1.34 0.97 -1.98
CA VAL A 82 -1.15 1.70 -0.70
C VAL A 82 -2.36 2.57 -0.37
N ALA A 83 -2.87 3.34 -1.34
CA ALA A 83 -4.05 4.19 -1.15
C ALA A 83 -5.29 3.36 -0.78
N GLN A 84 -5.54 2.26 -1.50
CA GLN A 84 -6.64 1.34 -1.22
C GLN A 84 -6.53 0.74 0.19
N PHE A 85 -5.33 0.30 0.59
CA PHE A 85 -5.08 -0.21 1.94
C PHE A 85 -5.38 0.85 3.02
N ARG A 86 -4.92 2.09 2.85
CA ARG A 86 -5.19 3.21 3.76
C ARG A 86 -6.67 3.53 3.90
N LEU A 87 -7.42 3.39 2.81
CA LEU A 87 -8.86 3.57 2.77
C LEU A 87 -9.64 2.36 3.33
N ARG A 88 -8.94 1.26 3.69
CA ARG A 88 -9.50 -0.03 4.09
C ARG A 88 -10.25 -0.78 2.97
N HIS A 89 -9.92 -0.46 1.72
CA HIS A 89 -10.40 -1.19 0.55
C HIS A 89 -9.50 -2.42 0.32
N TYR A 90 -9.45 -3.32 1.30
CA TYR A 90 -8.43 -4.38 1.36
C TYR A 90 -8.54 -5.39 0.20
N LEU A 91 -9.75 -5.70 -0.27
CA LEU A 91 -9.94 -6.58 -1.43
C LEU A 91 -9.38 -5.97 -2.72
N ASP A 92 -9.62 -4.68 -2.93
CA ASP A 92 -9.12 -3.96 -4.11
C ASP A 92 -7.60 -3.83 -4.06
N SER A 93 -7.05 -3.53 -2.87
CA SER A 93 -5.61 -3.53 -2.63
C SER A 93 -4.99 -4.89 -2.93
N ARG A 94 -5.60 -5.98 -2.46
CA ARG A 94 -5.14 -7.35 -2.69
C ARG A 94 -5.12 -7.68 -4.18
N ASN A 95 -6.20 -7.39 -4.90
CA ASN A 95 -6.29 -7.68 -6.33
C ASN A 95 -5.26 -6.90 -7.13
N THR A 96 -5.06 -5.62 -6.78
CA THR A 96 -4.05 -4.75 -7.40
C THR A 96 -2.64 -5.29 -7.17
N LEU A 97 -2.33 -5.74 -5.94
CA LEU A 97 -1.03 -6.32 -5.60
C LEU A 97 -0.77 -7.66 -6.28
N LYS A 98 -1.78 -8.53 -6.40
CA LYS A 98 -1.65 -9.80 -7.11
C LYS A 98 -1.33 -9.57 -8.58
N SER A 99 -2.07 -8.68 -9.25
CA SER A 99 -1.80 -8.33 -10.66
C SER A 99 -0.42 -7.68 -10.84
N LEU A 100 0.02 -6.84 -9.88
CA LEU A 100 1.36 -6.26 -9.89
C LEU A 100 2.45 -7.33 -9.78
N LEU A 101 2.28 -8.31 -8.89
CA LEU A 101 3.26 -9.38 -8.66
C LEU A 101 3.27 -10.45 -9.75
N GLU A 102 2.20 -10.61 -10.52
CA GLU A 102 2.21 -11.44 -11.75
C GLU A 102 3.21 -10.90 -12.78
N GLN A 103 3.34 -9.57 -12.87
CA GLN A 103 4.26 -8.90 -13.81
C GLN A 103 5.65 -8.68 -13.21
N TYR A 104 5.72 -8.36 -11.91
CA TYR A 104 6.94 -8.01 -11.20
C TYR A 104 7.11 -8.87 -9.93
N PRO A 105 7.39 -10.18 -10.07
CA PRO A 105 7.37 -11.12 -8.96
C PRO A 105 8.37 -10.78 -7.84
N ASP A 106 9.50 -10.16 -8.16
CA ASP A 106 10.56 -9.81 -7.20
C ASP A 106 10.33 -8.47 -6.49
N PHE A 107 9.17 -7.83 -6.67
CA PHE A 107 8.89 -6.53 -6.07
C PHE A 107 8.60 -6.64 -4.57
N ARG A 108 9.66 -6.66 -3.76
CA ARG A 108 9.60 -6.87 -2.30
C ARG A 108 8.65 -5.93 -1.54
N GLN A 109 8.49 -4.68 -1.98
CA GLN A 109 7.55 -3.74 -1.34
C GLN A 109 6.10 -4.19 -1.53
N ALA A 110 5.75 -4.69 -2.73
CA ALA A 110 4.43 -5.22 -3.02
C ALA A 110 4.16 -6.54 -2.29
N GLN A 111 5.17 -7.42 -2.18
CA GLN A 111 5.07 -8.65 -1.38
C GLN A 111 4.76 -8.34 0.09
N ALA A 112 5.53 -7.43 0.70
CA ALA A 112 5.34 -7.04 2.10
C ALA A 112 3.96 -6.39 2.35
N LEU A 113 3.48 -5.56 1.41
CA LEU A 113 2.15 -4.96 1.52
C LEU A 113 1.04 -6.01 1.34
N LEU A 114 1.23 -7.00 0.47
CA LEU A 114 0.26 -8.08 0.28
C LEU A 114 0.09 -8.90 1.56
N ASP A 115 1.18 -9.22 2.26
CA ASP A 115 1.11 -9.91 3.55
C ASP A 115 0.30 -9.12 4.59
N ALA A 116 0.52 -7.81 4.68
CA ALA A 116 -0.23 -6.92 5.57
C ALA A 116 -1.72 -6.84 5.19
N VAL A 117 -2.03 -6.80 3.89
CA VAL A 117 -3.40 -6.81 3.37
C VAL A 117 -4.12 -8.12 3.69
N GLU A 118 -3.50 -9.27 3.45
CA GLU A 118 -4.12 -10.57 3.73
C GLU A 118 -4.40 -10.74 5.24
N HIS A 119 -3.52 -10.21 6.11
CA HIS A 119 -3.76 -10.19 7.55
C HIS A 119 -5.01 -9.36 7.93
N GLU A 120 -5.18 -8.17 7.37
CA GLU A 120 -6.38 -7.34 7.64
C GLU A 120 -7.65 -7.95 7.02
N VAL A 121 -7.57 -8.59 5.86
CA VAL A 121 -8.71 -9.30 5.24
C VAL A 121 -9.20 -10.46 6.13
N VAL A 122 -8.28 -11.23 6.71
CA VAL A 122 -8.61 -12.32 7.64
C VAL A 122 -9.22 -11.78 8.94
N LYS A 123 -8.63 -10.72 9.49
CA LYS A 123 -9.07 -10.08 10.74
C LYS A 123 -10.46 -9.46 10.64
N ASP A 124 -10.78 -8.82 9.52
CA ASP A 124 -12.09 -8.20 9.29
C ASP A 124 -13.19 -9.26 9.02
N GLY A 125 -12.86 -10.55 9.00
CA GLY A 125 -13.81 -11.62 8.70
C GLY A 125 -14.42 -11.52 7.30
N LEU A 126 -13.82 -10.70 6.42
CA LEU A 126 -14.30 -10.40 5.08
C LEU A 126 -14.18 -11.62 4.16
N ILE A 127 -13.42 -12.63 4.58
CA ILE A 127 -13.52 -14.00 4.09
C ILE A 127 -14.46 -14.74 5.04
N GLY A 128 -15.73 -14.85 4.63
CA GLY A 128 -16.66 -15.79 5.23
C GLY A 128 -16.01 -17.16 5.30
N VAL A 129 -16.13 -17.81 6.45
CA VAL A 129 -15.71 -19.19 6.74
C VAL A 129 -15.90 -20.08 5.50
N GLY A 130 -14.84 -20.34 4.73
CA GLY A 130 -14.99 -21.09 3.47
C GLY A 130 -13.80 -21.13 2.51
N ALA A 131 -12.83 -20.21 2.57
CA ALA A 131 -11.65 -20.26 1.70
C ALA A 131 -10.35 -20.16 2.52
N GLY A 132 -9.81 -21.33 2.88
CA GLY A 132 -8.39 -21.55 3.14
C GLY A 132 -7.79 -20.86 4.37
N ALA A 133 -7.90 -21.50 5.53
CA ALA A 133 -7.01 -21.22 6.64
C ALA A 133 -5.55 -21.57 6.26
N ALA A 134 -4.73 -20.56 5.97
CA ALA A 134 -3.27 -20.68 6.07
C ALA A 134 -2.85 -20.09 7.43
N ILE A 135 -3.05 -20.87 8.49
CA ILE A 135 -2.48 -20.56 9.81
C ILE A 135 -0.97 -20.79 9.69
N ILE A 136 -0.19 -19.73 9.52
CA ILE A 136 1.27 -19.80 9.71
C ILE A 136 1.51 -19.77 11.22
N GLY A 137 1.36 -20.94 11.84
CA GLY A 137 1.73 -21.16 13.23
C GLY A 137 3.25 -21.31 13.34
N ILE A 138 3.92 -20.28 13.83
CA ILE A 138 5.28 -20.40 14.36
C ILE A 138 5.26 -19.93 15.81
N VAL A 139 5.08 -20.88 16.73
CA VAL A 139 5.80 -20.89 18.01
C VAL A 139 6.19 -22.32 18.29
N ALA A 140 7.42 -22.67 17.92
CA ALA A 140 8.09 -23.86 18.40
C ALA A 140 8.73 -23.55 19.76
N SER A 141 8.27 -24.20 20.82
CA SER A 141 9.08 -24.39 22.03
C SER A 141 8.75 -25.73 22.67
N ILE A 142 9.78 -26.56 22.63
CA ILE A 142 9.92 -27.93 23.12
C ILE A 142 9.64 -28.00 24.64
N ALA A 143 8.89 -29.02 25.07
CA ALA A 143 9.09 -29.62 26.39
C ALA A 143 8.99 -31.15 26.26
N VAL A 144 10.13 -31.79 26.53
CA VAL A 144 10.37 -33.23 26.53
C VAL A 144 9.89 -33.86 27.84
N ALA A 145 9.34 -35.07 27.71
CA ALA A 145 9.26 -36.17 28.69
C ALA A 145 8.42 -36.02 29.97
N ALA A 146 7.53 -36.99 30.19
CA ALA A 146 7.84 -38.07 31.13
C ALA A 146 6.91 -39.27 30.95
N MET A 147 7.50 -40.45 30.85
CA MET A 147 6.85 -41.75 30.93
C MET A 147 6.17 -41.95 32.29
N LYS A 148 4.99 -42.59 32.30
CA LYS A 148 4.70 -43.62 33.31
C LYS A 148 3.67 -44.61 32.76
N LYS A 149 4.15 -45.81 32.47
CA LYS A 149 3.36 -47.02 32.28
C LYS A 149 3.17 -47.65 33.67
N ARG A 150 1.92 -47.83 34.11
CA ARG A 150 1.39 -48.98 34.89
C ARG A 150 -0.08 -48.75 35.19
#